data_AF-A0A523AQE1-F1
#
_entry.id   AF-A0A523AQE1-F1
#
_cell.length_a   1.000
_cell.length_b   1.000
_cell.length_c   1.000
_cell.angle_alpha   90.00
_cell.angle_beta   90.00
_cell.angle_gamma   90.00
#
_symmetry.space_group_name_H-M   'P 1'
#
loop_
_entity.id
_entity.type
_entity.pdbx_description
1 polymer ?
#
loop_
_entity_poly.entity_id
_entity_poly.type
_entity_poly.pdbx_seq_one_letter_code
_entity_poly.pdbx_strand_id
1 'polypeptide(L)'
;VLILPADLPFLRVKDVEGIRGMASSQREVVIAPSKTRGTNALFLRPPNVIPLRFGGESFPLHVRESLRVGITPKIYRSETVATDVDGVEDLLKAGTLGLGTRTLDFLLSLERHKVVR
;
A
#
# COMPACT_ATOMS: atom_id res chain seq x y z
N VAL A 1 14.71 3.52 0.25
CA VAL A 1 13.54 4.39 0.50
C VAL A 1 12.28 3.55 0.31
N LEU A 2 11.27 3.75 1.15
CA LEU A 2 9.94 3.14 1.00
C LEU A 2 8.94 4.26 0.76
N ILE A 3 8.20 4.19 -0.34
CA ILE A 3 7.16 5.15 -0.71
C ILE A 3 5.81 4.48 -0.43
N LEU A 4 4.95 5.18 0.30
CA LEU A 4 3.60 4.75 0.67
C LEU A 4 2.63 5.92 0.44
N PRO A 5 1.47 5.69 -0.20
CA PRO A 5 0.34 6.60 -0.15
C PRO A 5 -0.14 6.87 1.28
N ALA A 6 -0.79 8.01 1.50
CA ALA A 6 -1.25 8.44 2.83
C ALA A 6 -2.63 7.86 3.22
N ASP A 7 -3.35 7.31 2.25
CA ASP A 7 -4.71 6.78 2.31
C ASP A 7 -4.74 5.26 2.53
N LEU A 8 -3.75 4.72 3.24
CA LEU A 8 -3.65 3.31 3.63
C LEU A 8 -4.01 3.11 5.12
N PRO A 9 -5.27 3.29 5.54
CA PRO A 9 -5.65 3.25 6.96
C PRO A 9 -5.49 1.87 7.61
N PHE A 10 -5.34 0.82 6.81
CA PHE A 10 -5.23 -0.56 7.27
C PHE A 10 -3.81 -1.09 7.32
N LEU A 11 -2.83 -0.32 6.83
CA LEU A 11 -1.41 -0.66 6.83
C LEU A 11 -0.94 -1.06 8.22
N ARG A 12 -0.20 -2.18 8.32
CA ARG A 12 0.33 -2.69 9.59
C ARG A 12 1.85 -2.59 9.64
N VAL A 13 2.38 -2.57 10.86
CA VAL A 13 3.83 -2.63 11.12
C VAL A 13 4.46 -3.84 10.41
N LYS A 14 3.81 -5.01 10.49
CA LYS A 14 4.25 -6.24 9.80
C LYS A 14 4.37 -6.08 8.28
N ASP A 15 3.58 -5.19 7.66
CA ASP A 15 3.64 -4.96 6.22
C ASP A 15 4.91 -4.19 5.86
N VAL A 16 5.21 -3.13 6.60
CA VAL A 16 6.42 -2.33 6.42
C VAL A 16 7.67 -3.18 6.68
N GLU A 17 7.65 -3.98 7.74
CA GLU A 17 8.75 -4.90 8.06
C GLU A 17 8.89 -6.01 7.02
N GLY A 18 7.78 -6.57 6.53
CA GLY A 18 7.77 -7.58 5.49
C GLY A 18 8.33 -7.07 4.16
N ILE A 19 7.88 -5.89 3.71
CA ILE A 19 8.38 -5.23 2.50
C ILE A 19 9.89 -4.97 2.63
N ARG A 20 10.34 -4.42 3.75
CA ARG A 20 11.77 -4.20 4.02
C ARG A 20 12.55 -5.51 4.05
N GLY A 21 11.99 -6.55 4.68
CA GLY A 21 12.61 -7.86 4.86
C GLY A 21 12.77 -8.64 3.56
N MET A 22 11.95 -8.36 2.54
CA MET A 22 12.13 -8.94 1.21
C MET A 22 13.40 -8.41 0.51
N ALA A 23 13.93 -7.25 0.90
CA ALA A 23 15.12 -6.67 0.27
C ALA A 23 16.42 -7.25 0.87
N SER A 24 17.15 -8.03 0.07
CA SER A 24 18.38 -8.74 0.45
C SER A 24 19.63 -8.27 -0.31
N SER A 25 19.52 -7.34 -1.24
CA SER A 25 20.62 -6.84 -2.09
C SER A 25 20.71 -5.30 -2.06
N GLN A 26 21.81 -4.79 -2.60
CA GLN A 26 22.12 -3.36 -2.71
C GLN A 26 21.34 -2.68 -3.86
N ARG A 27 20.79 -3.46 -4.80
CA ARG A 27 20.04 -2.95 -5.94
C ARG A 27 18.76 -3.75 -6.16
N GLU A 28 17.64 -3.27 -5.62
CA GLU A 28 16.37 -4.00 -5.60
C GLU A 28 15.15 -3.08 -5.61
N VAL A 29 14.03 -3.66 -6.06
CA VAL A 29 12.70 -3.06 -6.04
C VAL A 29 11.72 -4.06 -5.42
N VAL A 30 10.94 -3.61 -4.43
CA VAL A 30 9.78 -4.35 -3.91
C VAL A 30 8.53 -3.52 -4.18
N ILE A 31 7.50 -4.14 -4.75
CA ILE A 31 6.27 -3.46 -5.16
C ILE A 31 5.10 -4.16 -4.47
N ALA A 32 4.24 -3.41 -3.79
CA ALA A 32 2.93 -3.88 -3.35
C ALA A 32 1.83 -3.25 -4.23
N PRO A 33 1.00 -4.06 -4.90
CA PRO A 33 -0.11 -3.54 -5.70
C PRO A 33 -1.23 -3.00 -4.81
N SER A 34 -2.02 -2.09 -5.37
CA SER A 34 -3.35 -1.73 -4.87
C SER A 34 -4.38 -2.84 -5.16
N LYS A 35 -5.63 -2.64 -4.74
CA LYS A 35 -6.80 -3.46 -5.07
C LYS A 35 -7.13 -3.46 -6.58
N THR A 36 -6.63 -2.47 -7.33
CA THR A 36 -6.79 -2.36 -8.79
C THR A 36 -5.46 -2.52 -9.52
N ARG A 37 -5.03 -1.52 -10.31
CA ARG A 37 -3.80 -1.54 -11.14
C ARG A 37 -2.77 -0.50 -10.68
N GLY A 38 -3.02 0.15 -9.54
CA GLY A 38 -2.11 1.07 -8.87
C GLY A 38 -1.06 0.39 -7.97
N THR A 39 -0.13 1.18 -7.43
CA THR A 39 0.96 0.75 -6.51
C THR A 39 0.76 1.37 -5.12
N ASN A 40 0.60 0.55 -4.09
CA ASN A 40 0.40 1.00 -2.70
C ASN A 40 1.65 0.87 -1.82
N ALA A 41 2.69 0.19 -2.28
CA ALA A 41 4.02 0.35 -1.70
C ALA A 41 5.10 0.19 -2.75
N LEU A 42 6.11 1.05 -2.68
CA LEU A 42 7.28 0.97 -3.55
C LEU A 42 8.55 1.14 -2.74
N PHE A 43 9.24 0.02 -2.50
CA PHE A 43 10.57 0.02 -1.90
C PHE A 43 11.62 0.10 -3.01
N LEU A 44 12.55 1.04 -2.86
CA LEU A 44 13.62 1.32 -3.81
C LEU A 44 14.96 1.33 -3.10
N ARG A 45 15.90 0.53 -3.61
CA ARG A 45 17.31 0.59 -3.23
C ARG A 45 18.17 0.47 -4.49
N PRO A 46 19.02 1.47 -4.81
CA PRO A 46 19.02 2.83 -4.27
C PRO A 46 17.69 3.58 -4.58
N PRO A 47 17.42 4.75 -3.96
CA PRO A 47 16.15 5.45 -4.09
C PRO A 47 15.77 5.86 -5.53
N ASN A 48 16.75 6.02 -6.41
CA ASN A 48 16.61 6.44 -7.81
C ASN A 48 16.76 5.27 -8.80
N VAL A 49 16.61 4.02 -8.35
CA VAL A 49 16.89 2.83 -9.16
C VAL A 49 15.96 2.68 -10.38
N ILE A 50 14.75 3.21 -10.32
CA ILE A 50 13.78 3.29 -11.43
C ILE A 50 13.05 4.65 -11.45
N PRO A 51 12.53 5.10 -12.59
CA PRO A 51 11.61 6.25 -12.66
C PRO A 51 10.29 5.96 -11.93
N LEU A 52 9.76 6.95 -11.21
CA LEU A 52 8.45 6.89 -10.55
C LEU A 52 7.33 7.17 -11.56
N ARG A 53 6.28 6.35 -11.56
CA ARG A 53 5.16 6.40 -12.52
C ARG A 53 3.81 6.20 -11.81
N PHE A 54 3.52 7.01 -10.79
CA PHE A 54 2.25 6.97 -10.07
C PHE A 54 1.06 7.42 -10.93
N GLY A 55 -0.13 6.89 -10.63
CA GLY A 55 -1.36 6.99 -11.44
C GLY A 55 -2.03 5.63 -11.63
N GLY A 56 -3.15 5.59 -12.36
CA GLY A 56 -4.06 4.44 -12.43
C GLY A 56 -3.42 3.10 -12.84
N GLU A 57 -2.40 3.13 -13.72
CA GLU A 57 -1.68 1.94 -14.20
C GLU A 57 -0.28 1.80 -13.59
N SER A 58 -0.05 2.36 -12.41
CA SER A 58 1.31 2.47 -11.84
C SER A 58 1.98 1.14 -11.53
N PHE A 59 1.24 0.09 -11.14
CA PHE A 59 1.83 -1.23 -10.85
C PHE A 59 2.54 -1.86 -12.06
N PRO A 60 1.87 -2.08 -13.21
CA PRO A 60 2.53 -2.63 -14.39
C PRO A 60 3.64 -1.69 -14.92
N LEU A 61 3.50 -0.37 -14.76
CA LEU A 61 4.55 0.58 -15.14
C LEU A 61 5.81 0.41 -14.28
N HIS A 62 5.69 0.32 -12.94
CA HIS A 62 6.84 0.11 -12.06
C HIS A 62 7.50 -1.26 -12.28
N VAL A 63 6.72 -2.31 -12.56
CA VAL A 63 7.25 -3.62 -12.95
C VAL A 63 8.08 -3.49 -14.23
N ARG A 64 7.55 -2.84 -15.26
CA ARG A 64 8.25 -2.63 -16.54
C ARG A 64 9.53 -1.82 -16.38
N GLU A 65 9.51 -0.74 -15.61
CA GLU A 65 10.71 0.06 -15.35
C GLU A 65 11.79 -0.73 -14.60
N SER A 66 11.40 -1.61 -13.66
CA SER A 66 12.33 -2.50 -12.96
C SER A 66 13.02 -3.46 -13.93
N LEU A 67 12.24 -4.12 -14.79
CA LEU A 67 12.76 -5.05 -15.79
C LEU A 67 13.67 -4.35 -16.80
N ARG A 68 13.33 -3.12 -17.21
CA ARG A 68 14.13 -2.32 -18.15
C ARG A 68 15.55 -2.04 -17.64
N VAL A 69 15.74 -1.99 -16.32
CA VAL A 69 17.05 -1.76 -15.70
C VAL A 69 17.71 -3.04 -15.18
N GLY A 70 17.21 -4.21 -15.59
CA GLY A 70 17.74 -5.52 -15.23
C GLY A 70 17.40 -5.98 -13.81
N ILE A 71 16.33 -5.46 -13.21
CA ILE A 71 15.87 -5.85 -11.87
C ILE A 71 14.56 -6.60 -11.98
N THR A 72 14.52 -7.84 -11.49
CA THR A 72 13.25 -8.55 -11.27
C THR A 72 12.63 -8.03 -9.97
N PRO A 73 11.52 -7.30 -10.01
CA PRO A 73 10.92 -6.75 -8.80
C PRO A 73 10.31 -7.87 -7.97
N LYS A 74 10.43 -7.75 -6.65
CA LYS A 74 9.75 -8.63 -5.70
C LYS A 74 8.33 -8.09 -5.44
N ILE A 75 7.32 -8.95 -5.50
CA ILE A 75 5.93 -8.53 -5.31
C ILE A 75 5.47 -8.88 -3.90
N TYR A 76 5.15 -7.87 -3.10
CA TYR A 76 4.57 -8.03 -1.76
C TYR A 76 3.05 -7.97 -1.85
N ARG A 77 2.36 -9.05 -1.49
CA ARG A 77 0.89 -9.12 -1.51
C ARG A 77 0.36 -9.14 -0.09
N SER A 78 -0.44 -8.15 0.26
CA SER A 78 -1.11 -8.03 1.55
C SER A 78 -2.41 -7.25 1.37
N GLU A 79 -3.51 -7.74 1.94
CA GLU A 79 -4.82 -7.06 1.84
C GLU A 79 -4.78 -5.70 2.55
N THR A 80 -4.09 -5.60 3.68
CA THR A 80 -3.94 -4.34 4.45
C THR A 80 -3.14 -3.27 3.70
N VAL A 81 -2.27 -3.68 2.76
CA VAL A 81 -1.55 -2.75 1.87
C VAL A 81 -2.33 -2.48 0.60
N ALA A 82 -3.03 -3.47 0.05
CA ALA A 82 -3.77 -3.34 -1.19
C ALA A 82 -5.02 -2.45 -1.06
N THR A 83 -5.56 -2.29 0.14
CA THR A 83 -6.78 -1.50 0.37
C THR A 83 -6.46 -0.05 0.78
N ASP A 84 -6.23 0.78 -0.23
CA ASP A 84 -6.39 2.23 -0.18
C ASP A 84 -7.87 2.64 -0.14
N VAL A 85 -8.17 3.79 0.46
CA VAL A 85 -9.54 4.32 0.58
C VAL A 85 -9.73 5.44 -0.44
N ASP A 86 -10.42 5.13 -1.54
CA ASP A 86 -10.84 6.09 -2.57
C ASP A 86 -12.33 6.43 -2.45
N GLY A 87 -13.12 5.45 -2.00
CA GLY A 87 -14.57 5.52 -1.95
C GLY A 87 -15.16 4.95 -0.66
N VAL A 88 -16.49 5.08 -0.55
CA VAL A 88 -17.24 4.60 0.63
C VAL A 88 -17.19 3.08 0.73
N GLU A 89 -17.15 2.38 -0.40
CA GLU A 89 -17.03 0.94 -0.51
C GLU A 89 -15.77 0.39 0.20
N ASP A 90 -14.68 1.15 0.20
CA ASP A 90 -13.43 0.74 0.84
C ASP A 90 -13.53 0.79 2.37
N LEU A 91 -14.37 1.69 2.89
CA LEU A 91 -14.60 1.80 4.33
C LEU A 91 -15.33 0.58 4.89
N LEU A 92 -16.03 -0.20 4.06
CA LEU A 92 -16.63 -1.47 4.49
C LEU A 92 -15.57 -2.48 4.97
N LYS A 93 -14.34 -2.39 4.45
CA LYS A 93 -13.21 -3.21 4.92
C LYS A 93 -12.73 -2.82 6.32
N ALA A 94 -13.12 -1.66 6.86
CA ALA A 94 -12.70 -1.25 8.20
C ALA A 94 -13.20 -2.23 9.28
N GLY A 95 -14.36 -2.86 9.11
CA GLY A 95 -14.88 -3.84 10.06
C GLY A 95 -13.99 -5.09 10.21
N THR A 96 -13.22 -5.45 9.17
CA THR A 96 -12.33 -6.62 9.18
C THR A 96 -10.86 -6.23 9.29
N LEU A 97 -10.41 -5.25 8.50
CA LEU A 97 -9.01 -4.83 8.41
C LEU A 97 -8.65 -3.68 9.36
N GLY A 98 -9.64 -2.95 9.87
CA GLY A 98 -9.46 -1.74 10.67
C GLY A 98 -9.33 -1.95 12.18
N LEU A 99 -9.34 -3.20 12.67
CA LEU A 99 -9.25 -3.45 14.11
C LEU A 99 -7.97 -2.83 14.71
N GLY A 100 -8.13 -1.94 15.70
CA GLY A 100 -7.04 -1.21 16.33
C GLY A 100 -6.44 -0.09 15.47
N THR A 101 -7.14 0.37 14.43
CA THR A 101 -6.75 1.57 13.67
C THR A 101 -7.64 2.76 14.06
N ARG A 102 -7.06 3.97 14.02
CA ARG A 102 -7.81 5.21 14.30
C ARG A 102 -8.98 5.41 13.33
N THR A 103 -8.86 4.89 12.10
CA THR A 103 -9.94 4.96 11.11
C THR A 103 -11.17 4.20 11.57
N LEU A 104 -11.02 2.97 12.08
CA LEU A 104 -12.16 2.23 12.61
C LEU A 104 -12.74 2.92 13.85
N ASP A 105 -11.89 3.37 14.79
CA ASP A 105 -12.34 4.10 15.98
C ASP A 105 -13.16 5.34 15.60
N PHE A 106 -12.70 6.07 14.58
CA PHE A 106 -13.40 7.23 14.04
C PHE A 106 -14.75 6.85 13.43
N LEU A 107 -14.82 5.82 12.57
CA LEU A 107 -16.07 5.37 11.96
C LEU A 107 -17.10 4.95 13.01
N LEU A 108 -16.69 4.20 14.04
CA LEU A 108 -17.58 3.80 15.14
C LEU A 108 -18.06 5.00 15.97
N SER A 109 -17.25 6.06 16.07
CA SER A 109 -17.67 7.30 16.75
C SER A 109 -18.81 8.02 16.01
N LEU A 110 -18.89 7.89 14.68
CA LEU A 110 -19.94 8.52 13.87
C LEU A 110 -21.31 7.88 14.10
N GLU A 111 -21.36 6.55 14.29
CA GLU A 111 -22.62 5.83 14.56
C GLU A 111 -23.23 6.24 15.89
N ARG A 112 -22.40 6.44 16.92
CA ARG A 112 -22.83 6.91 18.23
C ARG A 112 -23.52 8.28 18.21
N HIS A 113 -23.23 9.12 17.21
CA HIS A 113 -23.83 10.44 17.06
C HIS A 113 -25.15 10.41 16.28
N LYS A 114 -25.50 9.29 15.64
CA LYS A 114 -26.79 9.11 14.95
C LYS A 114 -27.94 8.69 15.88
N VAL A 115 -27.64 8.18 17.07
CA VAL A 115 -28.65 7.68 18.04
C VAL A 115 -29.22 8.80 18.92
N VAL A 116 -28.73 10.04 18.81
CA VAL A 116 -29.17 11.20 19.61
C VAL A 116 -29.98 12.20 18.77
N ARG A 117 -30.70 11.75 17.73
CA ARG A 117 -31.66 12.57 16.98
C ARG A 117 -33.01 11.87 16.89
#